data_AF-A0A0G2IXW2-F1
#
_entry.id   AF-A0A0G2IXW2-F1
#
_cell.length_a   1.000
_cell.length_b   1.000
_cell.length_c   1.000
_cell.angle_alpha   90.00
_cell.angle_beta   90.00
_cell.angle_gamma   90.00
#
_symmetry.space_group_name_H-M   'P 1'
#
loop_
_entity.id
_entity.type
_entity.pdbx_description
1 polymer ?
#
loop_
_entity_poly.entity_id
_entity_poly.type
_entity_poly.pdbx_seq_one_letter_code
_entity_poly.pdbx_strand_id
1 'polypeptide(L)'
;MGWFWGNSDGSDPTKNLDPSLKDFLQQETPARYDPATVQPPSPPSPPSQKQQPLPQPTPTDESTPSDKPSVPSASLFPDGRYAHLWKDYRPAGELESASMSPAERVIDQFKKRKEVLNRVALENCAEEQLDLSMCFKSGTVKERATMCGAKNSKFSRCYTMQIKFLQALGYASAFEFDPDKEERIQMHADKLYHQMLDYERRVEEAKAAGQEPPPPQSLFKPNLQPPQSPTPIPTPTTTTTATTTGSQPASSDLEIPGGGKVPVGVKFKKPLKNMTPHERELELQVLQQKRAQQGIYLQEVGPVLQAENQARDKRREKLSGWFGETIGKFLA
;
A
#
# COMPACT_ATOMS: atom_id res chain seq x y z
N MET A 1 -20.38 -8.92 17.27
CA MET A 1 -20.95 -10.27 17.10
C MET A 1 -19.83 -11.27 17.36
N GLY A 2 -19.63 -11.62 18.64
CA GLY A 2 -18.56 -12.52 19.07
C GLY A 2 -19.00 -13.98 18.92
N TRP A 3 -18.19 -14.74 18.20
CA TRP A 3 -18.25 -16.20 18.10
C TRP A 3 -18.23 -16.81 19.50
N PHE A 4 -19.30 -17.52 19.83
CA PHE A 4 -19.56 -18.11 21.14
C PHE A 4 -19.08 -19.57 21.18
N TRP A 5 -17.80 -19.85 20.94
CA TRP A 5 -17.25 -21.19 21.22
C TRP A 5 -15.79 -21.11 21.63
N GLY A 6 -15.53 -21.34 22.92
CA GLY A 6 -14.21 -21.78 23.38
C GLY A 6 -13.71 -21.09 24.64
N ASN A 7 -14.27 -21.43 25.80
CA ASN A 7 -13.38 -21.75 26.92
C ASN A 7 -14.00 -22.76 27.90
N SER A 8 -13.23 -23.83 28.09
CA SER A 8 -13.17 -24.84 29.14
C SER A 8 -14.16 -24.78 30.32
N ASP A 9 -15.03 -25.79 30.39
CA ASP A 9 -15.14 -26.68 31.55
C ASP A 9 -15.69 -28.04 31.10
N GLY A 10 -15.14 -29.13 31.65
CA GLY A 10 -15.29 -30.53 31.21
C GLY A 10 -16.68 -31.17 31.39
N SER A 11 -17.75 -30.42 31.17
CA SER A 11 -19.11 -30.94 31.10
C SER A 11 -19.60 -30.89 29.66
N ASP A 12 -19.85 -32.07 29.09
CA ASP A 12 -20.43 -32.23 27.77
C ASP A 12 -21.80 -31.51 27.69
N PRO A 13 -21.92 -30.43 26.88
CA PRO A 13 -23.12 -29.61 26.80
C PRO A 13 -24.31 -30.36 26.18
N THR A 14 -24.07 -31.55 25.62
CA THR A 14 -25.12 -32.40 25.04
C THR A 14 -25.94 -33.13 26.10
N LYS A 15 -25.50 -33.19 27.37
CA LYS A 15 -26.21 -33.95 28.43
C LYS A 15 -27.63 -33.44 28.71
N ASN A 16 -27.87 -32.14 28.56
CA ASN A 16 -29.17 -31.50 28.81
C ASN A 16 -30.08 -31.41 27.57
N LEU A 17 -29.70 -32.02 26.45
CA LEU A 17 -30.55 -32.04 25.24
C LEU A 17 -31.71 -33.02 25.42
N ASP A 18 -32.88 -32.64 24.89
CA ASP A 18 -34.06 -33.48 24.75
C ASP A 18 -33.67 -34.80 24.04
N PRO A 19 -34.12 -35.96 24.54
CA PRO A 19 -33.76 -37.27 23.95
C PRO A 19 -34.02 -37.35 22.44
N SER A 20 -35.10 -36.73 21.95
CA SER A 20 -35.40 -36.69 20.51
C SER A 20 -34.34 -35.95 19.70
N LEU A 21 -33.76 -34.89 20.28
CA LEU A 21 -32.72 -34.10 19.62
C LEU A 21 -31.36 -34.82 19.64
N LYS A 22 -31.09 -35.59 20.70
CA LYS A 22 -29.88 -36.44 20.78
C LYS A 22 -29.89 -37.51 19.71
N ASP A 23 -31.03 -38.17 19.50
CA ASP A 23 -31.17 -39.20 18.48
C ASP A 23 -30.98 -38.59 17.08
N PHE A 24 -31.55 -37.42 16.82
CA PHE A 24 -31.36 -36.70 15.56
C PHE A 24 -29.90 -36.31 15.34
N LEU A 25 -29.22 -35.78 16.36
CA LEU A 25 -27.80 -35.44 16.30
C LEU A 25 -26.94 -36.68 16.03
N GLN A 26 -27.20 -37.80 16.69
CA GLN A 26 -26.46 -39.05 16.44
C GLN A 26 -26.69 -39.58 15.03
N GLN A 27 -27.91 -39.43 14.51
CA GLN A 27 -28.27 -39.90 13.17
C GLN A 27 -27.68 -39.02 12.05
N GLU A 28 -27.55 -37.72 12.28
CA GLU A 28 -27.01 -36.75 11.31
C GLU A 28 -25.49 -36.53 11.47
N THR A 29 -24.85 -37.03 12.53
CA THR A 29 -23.41 -36.88 12.69
C THR A 29 -22.68 -37.82 11.71
N PRO A 30 -21.93 -37.29 10.74
CA PRO A 30 -21.19 -38.13 9.81
C PRO A 30 -20.11 -38.95 10.54
N ALA A 31 -19.82 -40.14 10.03
CA ALA A 31 -18.76 -40.99 10.58
C ALA A 31 -17.43 -40.21 10.67
N ARG A 32 -16.78 -40.28 11.83
CA ARG A 32 -15.50 -39.62 12.10
C ARG A 32 -14.48 -39.98 11.02
N TYR A 33 -13.94 -38.96 10.36
CA TYR A 33 -12.85 -39.12 9.41
C TYR A 33 -11.54 -39.39 10.17
N ASP A 34 -11.00 -40.60 10.02
CA ASP A 34 -9.71 -41.01 10.60
C ASP A 34 -8.63 -40.96 9.50
N PRO A 35 -7.69 -39.99 9.52
CA PRO A 35 -6.69 -39.79 8.46
C PRO A 35 -5.54 -40.82 8.47
N ALA A 36 -5.66 -41.95 9.16
CA ALA A 36 -4.59 -42.93 9.34
C ALA A 36 -4.89 -44.27 8.66
N THR A 37 -4.98 -44.30 7.32
CA THR A 37 -4.56 -45.43 6.47
C THR A 37 -4.49 -44.94 5.02
N VAL A 38 -3.34 -44.38 4.63
CA VAL A 38 -2.96 -44.26 3.23
C VAL A 38 -1.59 -44.94 3.10
N GLN A 39 -1.59 -46.19 2.64
CA GLN A 39 -0.36 -46.85 2.19
C GLN A 39 0.00 -46.30 0.79
N PRO A 40 1.27 -45.92 0.55
CA PRO A 40 1.72 -45.52 -0.78
C PRO A 40 1.89 -46.73 -1.71
N PRO A 41 1.50 -46.65 -3.00
CA PRO A 41 1.69 -47.76 -3.95
C PRO A 41 3.14 -47.82 -4.48
N SER A 42 3.66 -49.04 -4.61
CA SER A 42 4.95 -49.36 -5.23
C SER A 42 4.85 -49.45 -6.78
N PRO A 43 5.94 -49.18 -7.54
CA PRO A 43 5.96 -49.23 -9.01
C PRO A 43 6.58 -50.56 -9.56
N PRO A 44 6.69 -50.81 -10.88
CA PRO A 44 5.79 -51.69 -11.65
C PRO A 44 6.49 -52.91 -12.32
N SER A 45 5.76 -53.82 -12.95
CA SER A 45 6.29 -54.79 -13.95
C SER A 45 5.22 -55.23 -14.97
N PRO A 46 5.57 -55.47 -16.27
CA PRO A 46 4.62 -55.70 -17.37
C PRO A 46 4.56 -57.19 -17.82
N PRO A 47 3.92 -57.55 -18.96
CA PRO A 47 2.49 -57.73 -19.19
C PRO A 47 2.13 -59.21 -19.52
N SER A 48 0.85 -59.60 -19.45
CA SER A 48 0.35 -60.77 -20.20
C SER A 48 -1.16 -60.76 -20.42
N GLN A 49 -1.51 -61.13 -21.66
CA GLN A 49 -2.83 -61.16 -22.29
C GLN A 49 -3.76 -62.24 -21.72
N LYS A 50 -5.08 -61.99 -21.69
CA LYS A 50 -6.08 -62.77 -22.45
C LYS A 50 -7.53 -62.28 -22.26
N GLN A 51 -8.12 -61.96 -23.41
CA GLN A 51 -9.47 -62.30 -23.92
C GLN A 51 -10.74 -61.67 -23.30
N GLN A 52 -11.38 -60.92 -24.20
CA GLN A 52 -12.77 -60.43 -24.32
C GLN A 52 -13.85 -61.53 -24.11
N PRO A 53 -15.15 -61.18 -23.92
CA PRO A 53 -15.98 -60.59 -24.99
C PRO A 53 -16.89 -59.40 -24.62
N LEU A 54 -17.27 -58.70 -25.68
CA LEU A 54 -18.16 -57.54 -25.84
C LEU A 54 -19.64 -57.85 -25.51
N PRO A 55 -20.49 -56.83 -25.27
CA PRO A 55 -21.35 -56.34 -26.37
C PRO A 55 -21.39 -54.81 -26.51
N GLN A 56 -21.89 -54.42 -27.68
CA GLN A 56 -21.71 -53.18 -28.46
C GLN A 56 -22.77 -52.08 -28.10
N PRO A 57 -22.88 -50.94 -28.82
CA PRO A 57 -22.76 -49.59 -28.24
C PRO A 57 -24.01 -48.71 -28.45
N THR A 58 -24.02 -47.48 -27.93
CA THR A 58 -24.54 -46.23 -28.56
C THR A 58 -24.63 -45.12 -27.52
N PRO A 59 -24.58 -43.84 -27.91
CA PRO A 59 -23.59 -43.21 -28.77
C PRO A 59 -22.86 -42.07 -28.02
N THR A 60 -21.67 -41.80 -28.51
CA THR A 60 -20.89 -40.59 -28.29
C THR A 60 -21.74 -39.34 -28.48
N ASP A 61 -21.77 -38.46 -27.49
CA ASP A 61 -21.94 -37.04 -27.78
C ASP A 61 -20.56 -36.41 -27.76
N GLU A 62 -20.18 -35.97 -28.94
CA GLU A 62 -18.95 -35.30 -29.27
C GLU A 62 -19.01 -33.91 -28.67
N SER A 63 -18.11 -33.60 -27.75
CA SER A 63 -17.85 -32.23 -27.32
C SER A 63 -16.34 -32.02 -27.32
N THR A 64 -15.93 -31.44 -28.43
CA THR A 64 -14.70 -30.70 -28.72
C THR A 64 -14.03 -30.12 -27.47
N PRO A 65 -12.68 -30.19 -27.35
CA PRO A 65 -11.96 -29.53 -26.27
C PRO A 65 -12.04 -28.02 -26.47
N SER A 66 -12.91 -27.37 -25.70
CA SER A 66 -12.91 -25.91 -25.59
C SER A 66 -11.84 -25.53 -24.58
N ASP A 67 -10.73 -24.98 -25.04
CA ASP A 67 -9.56 -24.52 -24.26
C ASP A 67 -9.86 -23.31 -23.33
N LYS A 68 -11.10 -23.16 -22.86
CA LYS A 68 -11.48 -22.14 -21.87
C LYS A 68 -12.17 -22.83 -20.69
N PRO A 69 -11.65 -22.69 -19.46
CA PRO A 69 -12.27 -23.30 -18.30
C PRO A 69 -13.70 -22.73 -18.14
N SER A 70 -14.68 -23.63 -18.02
CA SER A 70 -16.09 -23.29 -17.78
C SER A 70 -16.34 -22.65 -16.40
N VAL A 71 -15.30 -22.53 -15.59
CA VAL A 71 -15.34 -22.06 -14.20
C VAL A 71 -14.23 -21.04 -13.94
N PRO A 72 -14.41 -20.11 -12.99
CA PRO A 72 -13.36 -19.19 -12.58
C PRO A 72 -12.11 -19.92 -12.06
N SER A 73 -10.94 -19.28 -12.13
CA SER A 73 -9.69 -19.80 -11.57
C SER A 73 -9.74 -20.05 -10.06
N ALA A 74 -10.67 -19.40 -9.36
CA ALA A 74 -10.95 -19.63 -7.94
C ALA A 74 -11.69 -20.95 -7.67
N SER A 75 -12.20 -21.64 -8.71
CA SER A 75 -12.83 -22.95 -8.55
C SER A 75 -11.79 -24.02 -8.27
N LEU A 76 -11.99 -24.78 -7.19
CA LEU A 76 -11.17 -25.94 -6.85
C LEU A 76 -11.30 -27.07 -7.89
N PHE A 77 -12.40 -27.09 -8.66
CA PHE A 77 -12.71 -28.10 -9.65
C PHE A 77 -12.78 -27.48 -11.05
N PRO A 78 -11.70 -27.56 -11.85
CA PRO A 78 -11.64 -26.99 -13.19
C PRO A 78 -12.43 -27.81 -14.24
N ASP A 79 -12.85 -29.03 -13.88
CA ASP A 79 -13.59 -29.98 -14.71
C ASP A 79 -15.04 -29.55 -15.03
N GLY A 80 -15.50 -28.40 -14.51
CA GLY A 80 -16.81 -27.84 -14.80
C GLY A 80 -17.98 -28.54 -14.08
N ARG A 81 -17.74 -29.56 -13.24
CA ARG A 81 -18.83 -30.29 -12.53
C ARG A 81 -19.72 -29.37 -11.70
N TYR A 82 -19.13 -28.33 -11.11
CA TYR A 82 -19.83 -27.34 -10.29
C TYR A 82 -20.09 -26.02 -11.02
N ALA A 83 -19.97 -25.97 -12.35
CA ALA A 83 -20.15 -24.73 -13.12
C ALA A 83 -21.49 -24.04 -12.85
N HIS A 84 -22.55 -24.81 -12.59
CA HIS A 84 -23.87 -24.28 -12.25
C HIS A 84 -23.89 -23.46 -10.94
N LEU A 85 -23.05 -23.79 -9.95
CA LEU A 85 -22.93 -23.02 -8.70
C LEU A 85 -22.21 -21.68 -8.91
N TRP A 86 -21.35 -21.61 -9.92
CA TRP A 86 -20.57 -20.41 -10.24
C TRP A 86 -21.29 -19.45 -11.19
N LYS A 87 -22.40 -19.85 -11.83
CA LYS A 87 -23.11 -19.02 -12.82
C LYS A 87 -23.59 -17.68 -12.25
N ASP A 88 -24.11 -17.71 -11.02
CA ASP A 88 -24.65 -16.53 -10.34
C ASP A 88 -23.74 -16.03 -9.21
N TYR A 89 -22.58 -16.68 -9.02
CA TYR A 89 -21.65 -16.28 -7.97
C TYR A 89 -20.99 -14.95 -8.33
N ARG A 90 -21.15 -13.97 -7.44
CA ARG A 90 -20.38 -12.73 -7.46
C ARG A 90 -19.45 -12.70 -6.26
N PRO A 91 -18.14 -12.49 -6.44
CA PRO A 91 -17.23 -12.36 -5.31
C PRO A 91 -17.64 -11.16 -4.45
N ALA A 92 -17.47 -11.28 -3.13
CA ALA A 92 -17.89 -10.26 -2.18
C ALA A 92 -17.32 -8.87 -2.51
N GLY A 93 -16.07 -8.79 -3.01
CA GLY A 93 -15.45 -7.53 -3.42
C GLY A 93 -16.16 -6.83 -4.59
N GLU A 94 -16.78 -7.56 -5.51
CA GLU A 94 -17.59 -6.97 -6.58
C GLU A 94 -18.91 -6.44 -6.07
N LEU A 95 -19.53 -7.09 -5.09
CA LEU A 95 -20.79 -6.63 -4.49
C LEU A 95 -20.59 -5.39 -3.63
N GLU A 96 -19.53 -5.38 -2.81
CA GLU A 96 -19.18 -4.24 -1.97
C GLU A 96 -18.79 -3.03 -2.83
N SER A 97 -17.95 -3.23 -3.85
CA SER A 97 -17.61 -2.15 -4.78
C SER A 97 -18.84 -1.69 -5.56
N ALA A 98 -19.68 -2.60 -6.09
CA ALA A 98 -20.92 -2.24 -6.79
C ALA A 98 -21.89 -1.42 -5.94
N SER A 99 -21.91 -1.62 -4.62
CA SER A 99 -22.77 -0.86 -3.70
C SER A 99 -22.28 0.56 -3.42
N MET A 100 -20.99 0.85 -3.65
CA MET A 100 -20.39 2.18 -3.43
C MET A 100 -20.47 3.05 -4.68
N SER A 101 -20.78 4.34 -4.48
CA SER A 101 -20.61 5.34 -5.53
C SER A 101 -19.14 5.48 -5.94
N PRO A 102 -18.83 5.91 -7.19
CA PRO A 102 -17.45 6.09 -7.62
C PRO A 102 -16.64 7.03 -6.70
N ALA A 103 -17.27 8.08 -6.17
CA ALA A 103 -16.63 8.98 -5.20
C ALA A 103 -16.30 8.27 -3.88
N GLU A 104 -17.22 7.45 -3.35
CA GLU A 104 -16.99 6.66 -2.14
C GLU A 104 -15.87 5.63 -2.33
N ARG A 105 -15.80 4.97 -3.49
CA ARG A 105 -14.71 4.02 -3.80
C ARG A 105 -13.34 4.68 -3.72
N VAL A 106 -13.20 5.88 -4.27
CA VAL A 106 -11.92 6.59 -4.25
C VAL A 106 -11.57 7.07 -2.84
N ILE A 107 -12.56 7.53 -2.06
CA ILE A 107 -12.36 7.90 -0.65
C ILE A 107 -11.93 6.68 0.17
N ASP A 108 -12.59 5.53 -0.02
CA ASP A 108 -12.27 4.28 0.65
C ASP A 108 -10.86 3.79 0.30
N GLN A 109 -10.48 3.84 -0.98
CA GLN A 109 -9.13 3.51 -1.43
C GLN A 109 -8.07 4.41 -0.78
N PHE A 110 -8.35 5.71 -0.63
CA PHE A 110 -7.44 6.64 0.05
C PHE A 110 -7.28 6.31 1.55
N LYS A 111 -8.36 5.88 2.21
CA LYS A 111 -8.32 5.43 3.62
C LYS A 111 -7.53 4.13 3.76
N LYS A 112 -7.85 3.12 2.95
CA LYS A 112 -7.12 1.83 2.90
C LYS A 112 -5.63 2.05 2.64
N ARG A 113 -5.28 2.88 1.65
CA ARG A 113 -3.89 3.27 1.36
C ARG A 113 -3.19 3.83 2.60
N LYS A 114 -3.83 4.73 3.34
CA LYS A 114 -3.24 5.32 4.55
C LYS A 114 -2.97 4.25 5.61
N GLU A 115 -3.92 3.34 5.83
CA GLU A 115 -3.78 2.25 6.80
C GLU A 115 -2.64 1.29 6.43
N VAL A 116 -2.60 0.82 5.18
CA VAL A 116 -1.55 -0.09 4.71
C VAL A 116 -0.18 0.61 4.74
N LEU A 117 -0.09 1.89 4.34
CA LEU A 117 1.16 2.66 4.45
C LEU A 117 1.69 2.72 5.89
N ASN A 118 0.82 2.98 6.87
CA ASN A 118 1.23 3.04 8.27
C ASN A 118 1.67 1.66 8.77
N ARG A 119 0.93 0.60 8.41
CA ARG A 119 1.28 -0.76 8.78
C ARG A 119 2.65 -1.17 8.24
N VAL A 120 2.89 -0.95 6.95
CA VAL A 120 4.15 -1.32 6.29
C VAL A 120 5.31 -0.49 6.81
N ALA A 121 5.09 0.79 7.12
CA ALA A 121 6.11 1.61 7.79
C ALA A 121 6.46 1.07 9.19
N LEU A 122 5.52 0.48 9.92
CA LEU A 122 5.81 -0.20 11.19
C LEU A 122 6.56 -1.51 10.97
N GLU A 123 6.22 -2.27 9.93
CA GLU A 123 6.94 -3.51 9.57
C GLU A 123 8.42 -3.23 9.26
N ASN A 124 8.70 -2.17 8.50
CA ASN A 124 10.08 -1.78 8.22
C ASN A 124 10.81 -1.18 9.44
N CYS A 125 10.09 -0.58 10.39
CA CYS A 125 10.66 0.03 11.60
C CYS A 125 10.47 -0.85 12.85
N ALA A 126 10.30 -2.15 12.65
CA ALA A 126 9.98 -3.08 13.74
C ALA A 126 11.11 -3.15 14.77
N GLU A 127 12.38 -3.01 14.34
CA GLU A 127 13.53 -3.02 15.23
C GLU A 127 13.54 -1.79 16.16
N GLU A 128 13.31 -0.59 15.62
CA GLU A 128 13.22 0.64 16.43
C GLU A 128 12.01 0.62 17.36
N GLN A 129 10.90 0.02 16.92
CA GLN A 129 9.73 -0.17 17.75
C GLN A 129 10.02 -1.13 18.91
N LEU A 130 10.72 -2.23 18.64
CA LEU A 130 11.16 -3.17 19.67
C LEU A 130 12.09 -2.49 20.67
N ASP A 131 13.08 -1.74 20.19
CA ASP A 131 14.03 -0.96 20.98
C ASP A 131 13.32 0.04 21.91
N LEU A 132 12.34 0.77 21.40
CA LEU A 132 11.53 1.69 22.18
C LEU A 132 10.71 0.93 23.24
N SER A 133 10.10 -0.19 22.87
CA SER A 133 9.31 -1.01 23.79
C SER A 133 10.17 -1.60 24.91
N MET A 134 11.38 -2.05 24.58
CA MET A 134 12.35 -2.60 25.53
C MET A 134 12.88 -1.53 26.48
N CYS A 135 13.03 -0.29 26.01
CA CYS A 135 13.38 0.83 26.89
C CYS A 135 12.29 1.08 27.95
N PHE A 136 11.01 1.03 27.58
CA PHE A 136 9.93 1.21 28.55
C PHE A 136 9.81 0.04 29.54
N LYS A 137 10.08 -1.19 29.09
CA LYS A 137 10.00 -2.41 29.92
C LYS A 137 11.20 -2.58 30.85
N SER A 138 12.40 -2.46 30.31
CA SER A 138 13.67 -2.86 30.95
C SER A 138 14.78 -1.81 30.83
N GLY A 139 14.46 -0.59 30.41
CA GLY A 139 15.44 0.49 30.26
C GLY A 139 16.03 0.98 31.59
N THR A 140 17.17 1.66 31.51
CA THR A 140 17.82 2.26 32.66
C THR A 140 16.94 3.34 33.30
N VAL A 141 17.15 3.63 34.59
CA VAL A 141 16.39 4.66 35.32
C VAL A 141 16.46 6.02 34.61
N LYS A 142 17.63 6.37 34.04
CA LYS A 142 17.83 7.61 33.28
C LYS A 142 17.02 7.62 31.97
N GLU A 143 17.00 6.52 31.23
CA GLU A 143 16.21 6.42 30.00
C GLU A 143 14.71 6.52 30.30
N ARG A 144 14.24 5.84 31.34
CA ARG A 144 12.83 5.91 31.77
C ARG A 144 12.46 7.31 32.28
N ALA A 145 13.35 7.99 33.00
CA ALA A 145 13.16 9.37 33.45
C ALA A 145 13.05 10.36 32.28
N THR A 146 13.65 10.04 31.13
CA THR A 146 13.55 10.84 29.89
C THR A 146 12.49 10.30 28.92
N MET A 147 11.60 9.42 29.39
CA MET A 147 10.55 8.79 28.58
C MET A 147 11.09 8.14 27.30
N CYS A 148 12.26 7.50 27.39
CA CYS A 148 12.92 6.84 26.28
C CYS A 148 13.18 7.76 25.06
N GLY A 149 13.42 9.06 25.30
CA GLY A 149 13.47 10.08 24.25
C GLY A 149 14.39 9.77 23.06
N ALA A 150 15.57 9.19 23.30
CA ALA A 150 16.49 8.82 22.22
C ALA A 150 15.93 7.70 21.32
N LYS A 151 15.40 6.63 21.91
CA LYS A 151 14.76 5.52 21.18
C LYS A 151 13.48 5.99 20.49
N ASN A 152 12.70 6.84 21.15
CA ASN A 152 11.47 7.41 20.59
C ASN A 152 11.75 8.31 19.38
N SER A 153 12.82 9.10 19.43
CA SER A 153 13.27 9.92 18.30
C SER A 153 13.71 9.05 17.11
N LYS A 154 14.47 7.97 17.36
CA LYS A 154 14.85 7.00 16.31
C LYS A 154 13.63 6.35 15.66
N PHE A 155 12.71 5.82 16.46
CA PHE A 155 11.46 5.24 15.95
C PHE A 155 10.63 6.25 15.16
N SER A 156 10.41 7.44 15.70
CA SER A 156 9.65 8.51 15.04
C SER A 156 10.29 8.91 13.70
N ARG A 157 11.63 8.94 13.65
CA ARG A 157 12.39 9.23 12.44
C ARG A 157 12.22 8.11 11.40
N CYS A 158 12.43 6.85 11.78
CA CYS A 158 12.23 5.71 10.88
C CYS A 158 10.81 5.73 10.32
N TYR A 159 9.80 5.77 11.19
CA TYR A 159 8.40 5.72 10.81
C TYR A 159 8.01 6.85 9.82
N THR A 160 8.40 8.09 10.13
CA THR A 160 8.06 9.23 9.26
C THR A 160 8.79 9.22 7.93
N MET A 161 10.03 8.73 7.88
CA MET A 161 10.79 8.61 6.64
C MET A 161 10.32 7.44 5.79
N GLN A 162 10.01 6.29 6.40
CA GLN A 162 9.49 5.14 5.66
C GLN A 162 8.14 5.43 5.02
N ILE A 163 7.22 6.11 5.71
CA ILE A 163 5.98 6.57 5.08
C ILE A 163 6.26 7.43 3.84
N LYS A 164 7.26 8.31 3.90
CA LYS A 164 7.62 9.16 2.76
C LYS A 164 8.26 8.35 1.62
N PHE A 165 9.17 7.42 1.91
CA PHE A 165 9.76 6.56 0.88
C PHE A 165 8.70 5.71 0.18
N LEU A 166 7.81 5.07 0.95
CA LEU A 166 6.66 4.33 0.42
C LEU A 166 5.75 5.23 -0.43
N GLN A 167 5.46 6.45 0.03
CA GLN A 167 4.68 7.43 -0.75
C GLN A 167 5.39 7.84 -2.05
N ALA A 168 6.70 8.09 -2.02
CA ALA A 168 7.52 8.49 -3.14
C ALA A 168 7.68 7.39 -4.20
N LEU A 169 7.70 6.13 -3.78
CA LEU A 169 7.74 4.98 -4.68
C LEU A 169 6.36 4.57 -5.21
N GLY A 170 5.28 5.16 -4.67
CA GLY A 170 3.91 4.85 -5.11
C GLY A 170 3.33 3.58 -4.49
N TYR A 171 3.79 3.17 -3.31
CA TYR A 171 3.21 2.03 -2.58
C TYR A 171 1.70 2.21 -2.39
N ALA A 172 0.89 1.19 -2.68
CA ALA A 172 -0.57 1.18 -2.64
C ALA A 172 -1.21 2.34 -3.42
N SER A 173 -0.62 2.78 -4.54
CA SER A 173 -1.15 3.87 -5.38
C SER A 173 -2.07 3.39 -6.48
N ALA A 174 -1.93 2.13 -6.88
CA ALA A 174 -2.84 1.48 -7.80
C ALA A 174 -4.17 1.18 -7.12
N PHE A 175 -5.24 1.10 -7.93
CA PHE A 175 -6.53 0.61 -7.49
C PHE A 175 -6.50 -0.91 -7.27
N GLU A 176 -5.77 -1.62 -8.13
CA GLU A 176 -5.55 -3.06 -7.99
C GLU A 176 -4.29 -3.30 -7.16
N PHE A 177 -4.45 -4.07 -6.09
CA PHE A 177 -3.36 -4.44 -5.21
C PHE A 177 -2.59 -5.64 -5.78
N ASP A 178 -1.32 -5.43 -6.09
CA ASP A 178 -0.41 -6.48 -6.56
C ASP A 178 0.61 -6.80 -5.45
N PRO A 179 0.51 -7.95 -4.77
CA PRO A 179 1.34 -8.26 -3.62
C PRO A 179 2.84 -8.27 -3.95
N ASP A 180 3.23 -8.84 -5.10
CA ASP A 180 4.63 -8.98 -5.49
C ASP A 180 5.27 -7.64 -5.85
N LYS A 181 4.48 -6.74 -6.44
CA LYS A 181 4.94 -5.37 -6.74
C LYS A 181 5.05 -4.55 -5.46
N GLU A 182 4.07 -4.63 -4.58
CA GLU A 182 4.04 -3.86 -3.35
C GLU A 182 5.14 -4.32 -2.38
N GLU A 183 5.40 -5.63 -2.25
CA GLU A 183 6.54 -6.16 -1.49
C GLU A 183 7.89 -5.64 -2.02
N ARG A 184 8.08 -5.64 -3.35
CA ARG A 184 9.28 -5.05 -3.97
C ARG A 184 9.43 -3.57 -3.63
N ILE A 185 8.34 -2.81 -3.60
CA ILE A 185 8.35 -1.40 -3.20
C ILE A 185 8.70 -1.26 -1.72
N GLN A 186 8.13 -2.09 -0.85
CA GLN A 186 8.42 -2.10 0.60
C GLN A 186 9.90 -2.35 0.88
N MET A 187 10.47 -3.40 0.28
CA MET A 187 11.89 -3.74 0.40
C MET A 187 12.80 -2.65 -0.17
N HIS A 188 12.39 -2.04 -1.29
CA HIS A 188 13.15 -0.95 -1.88
C HIS A 188 13.11 0.32 -1.02
N ALA A 189 11.96 0.67 -0.45
CA ALA A 189 11.84 1.78 0.49
C ALA A 189 12.82 1.63 1.66
N ASP A 190 12.87 0.41 2.23
CA ASP A 190 13.79 0.09 3.31
C ASP A 190 15.26 0.22 2.91
N LYS A 191 15.63 -0.31 1.74
CA LYS A 191 16.98 -0.14 1.20
C LYS A 191 17.37 1.33 1.04
N LEU A 192 16.48 2.18 0.51
CA LEU A 192 16.75 3.61 0.33
C LEU A 192 16.90 4.34 1.68
N TYR A 193 16.13 3.93 2.68
CA TYR A 193 16.25 4.48 4.03
C TYR A 193 17.62 4.18 4.64
N HIS A 194 18.11 2.95 4.53
CA HIS A 194 19.44 2.58 5.02
C HIS A 194 20.56 3.30 4.26
N GLN A 195 20.46 3.45 2.94
CA GLN A 195 21.43 4.22 2.15
C GLN A 195 21.49 5.69 2.58
N MET A 196 20.34 6.28 2.92
CA MET A 196 20.28 7.63 3.47
C MET A 196 21.00 7.71 4.83
N LEU A 197 20.76 6.75 5.73
CA LEU A 197 21.42 6.70 7.04
C LEU A 197 22.94 6.51 6.91
N ASP A 198 23.40 5.67 5.99
CA ASP A 198 24.83 5.44 5.75
C ASP A 198 25.52 6.69 5.19
N TYR A 199 24.83 7.48 4.36
CA TYR A 199 25.35 8.77 3.95
C TYR A 199 25.48 9.75 5.12
N GLU A 200 24.45 9.84 5.96
CA GLU A 200 24.47 10.74 7.11
C GLU A 200 25.59 10.39 8.09
N ARG A 201 25.78 9.09 8.36
CA ARG A 201 26.90 8.60 9.17
C ARG A 201 28.24 9.04 8.60
N ARG A 202 28.46 8.86 7.29
CA ARG A 202 29.70 9.30 6.62
C ARG A 202 29.90 10.82 6.68
N VAL A 203 28.82 11.60 6.59
CA VAL A 203 28.87 13.06 6.75
C VAL A 203 29.23 13.46 8.18
N GLU A 204 28.68 12.77 9.18
CA GLU A 204 29.02 13.00 10.59
C GLU A 204 30.47 12.63 10.89
N GLU A 205 30.95 11.50 10.38
CA GLU A 205 32.34 11.05 10.49
C GLU A 205 33.31 12.02 9.81
N ALA A 206 33.01 12.46 8.58
CA ALA A 206 33.83 13.44 7.86
C ALA A 206 33.91 14.77 8.64
N LYS A 207 32.77 15.25 9.16
CA LYS A 207 32.72 16.47 10.00
C LYS A 207 33.51 16.30 11.29
N ALA A 208 33.41 15.15 11.94
CA ALA A 208 34.19 14.84 13.15
C ALA A 208 35.69 14.76 12.87
N ALA A 209 36.08 14.28 11.68
CA ALA A 209 37.45 14.24 11.19
C ALA A 209 37.96 15.58 10.61
N GLY A 210 37.10 16.60 10.53
CA GLY A 210 37.43 17.90 9.90
C GLY A 210 37.61 17.84 8.38
N GLN A 211 37.11 16.79 7.73
CA GLN A 211 37.15 16.61 6.28
C GLN A 211 35.86 17.14 5.63
N GLU A 212 35.93 17.49 4.35
CA GLU A 212 34.75 17.89 3.58
C GLU A 212 33.79 16.69 3.44
N PRO A 213 32.47 16.91 3.64
CA PRO A 213 31.49 15.83 3.54
C PRO A 213 31.42 15.28 2.11
N PRO A 214 31.19 13.96 1.94
CA PRO A 214 31.03 13.38 0.61
C PRO A 214 29.86 14.04 -0.13
N PRO A 215 29.96 14.23 -1.46
CA PRO A 215 28.88 14.85 -2.22
C PRO A 215 27.62 13.97 -2.19
N PRO A 216 26.42 14.57 -2.05
CA PRO A 216 25.20 13.80 -1.97
C PRO A 216 24.86 13.17 -3.34
N GLN A 217 24.55 11.88 -3.33
CA GLN A 217 24.12 11.12 -4.51
C GLN A 217 22.60 11.02 -4.53
N SER A 218 21.98 10.95 -5.70
CA SER A 218 20.52 10.77 -5.77
C SER A 218 20.14 9.36 -5.33
N LEU A 219 19.20 9.26 -4.39
CA LEU A 219 18.68 7.96 -3.93
C LEU A 219 17.77 7.33 -4.98
N PHE A 220 17.02 8.15 -5.71
CA PHE A 220 16.04 7.67 -6.69
C PHE A 220 16.61 7.51 -8.10
N LYS A 221 17.74 8.20 -8.40
CA LYS A 221 18.40 8.20 -9.71
C LYS A 221 19.92 8.06 -9.56
N PRO A 222 20.41 6.88 -9.16
CA PRO A 222 21.83 6.65 -8.86
C PRO A 222 22.77 6.86 -10.07
N ASN A 223 22.24 6.76 -11.29
CA ASN A 223 23.01 6.96 -12.53
C ASN A 223 23.21 8.44 -12.90
N LEU A 224 22.63 9.39 -12.16
CA LEU A 224 22.89 10.81 -12.37
C LEU A 224 24.14 11.21 -11.57
N GLN A 225 25.10 11.79 -12.27
CA GLN A 225 26.31 12.34 -11.65
C GLN A 225 25.91 13.39 -10.59
N PRO A 226 26.56 13.41 -9.41
CA PRO A 226 26.26 14.41 -8.39
C PRO A 226 26.38 15.82 -8.98
N PRO A 227 25.54 16.78 -8.56
CA PRO A 227 25.81 18.19 -8.88
C PRO A 227 27.20 18.49 -8.34
N GLN A 228 28.15 18.76 -9.24
CA GLN A 228 29.52 19.07 -8.85
C GLN A 228 29.48 20.33 -7.99
N SER A 229 30.09 20.26 -6.80
CA SER A 229 30.34 21.42 -5.95
C SER A 229 31.06 22.49 -6.78
N PRO A 230 30.70 23.79 -6.67
CA PRO A 230 31.43 24.82 -7.37
C PRO A 230 32.88 24.81 -6.87
N THR A 231 33.79 24.56 -7.80
CA THR A 231 35.23 24.63 -7.61
C THR A 231 35.60 26.01 -7.01
N PRO A 232 36.47 26.10 -5.99
CA PRO A 232 36.91 27.40 -5.51
C PRO A 232 37.80 28.05 -6.57
N ILE A 233 37.22 28.98 -7.33
CA ILE A 233 37.98 29.91 -8.17
C ILE A 233 38.65 30.91 -7.22
N PRO A 234 39.99 31.09 -7.28
CA PRO A 234 40.70 31.98 -6.38
C PRO A 234 40.27 33.44 -6.61
N THR A 235 40.09 34.13 -5.51
CA THR A 235 39.83 35.57 -5.40
C THR A 235 40.81 36.39 -6.24
N PRO A 236 40.38 37.54 -6.76
CA PRO A 236 41.08 38.75 -6.33
C PRO A 236 40.14 39.83 -5.81
N THR A 237 40.58 40.39 -4.68
CA THR A 237 40.14 41.59 -3.98
C THR A 237 40.10 42.82 -4.89
N THR A 238 39.03 43.63 -4.88
CA THR A 238 39.01 45.08 -4.51
C THR A 238 37.64 45.75 -4.76
N THR A 239 37.06 46.27 -3.67
CA THR A 239 36.60 47.67 -3.45
C THR A 239 35.41 48.29 -4.24
N THR A 240 34.30 48.52 -3.50
CA THR A 240 33.33 49.67 -3.53
C THR A 240 32.51 49.90 -4.82
N THR A 241 31.17 49.89 -4.82
CA THR A 241 30.27 50.97 -4.33
C THR A 241 28.80 50.49 -4.40
N ALA A 242 27.97 50.96 -3.46
CA ALA A 242 26.53 50.74 -3.40
C ALA A 242 25.76 51.23 -4.64
N THR A 243 24.69 50.54 -5.05
CA THR A 243 23.36 51.12 -5.37
C THR A 243 22.28 50.03 -5.41
N THR A 244 21.21 50.30 -4.67
CA THR A 244 19.85 49.72 -4.65
C THR A 244 19.29 49.34 -6.04
N THR A 245 18.64 48.18 -6.16
CA THR A 245 17.23 48.00 -6.64
C THR A 245 16.91 46.50 -6.74
N GLY A 246 15.76 46.12 -6.22
CA GLY A 246 15.41 44.75 -5.84
C GLY A 246 15.26 43.75 -7.00
N SER A 247 15.72 42.53 -6.74
CA SER A 247 15.22 41.28 -7.30
C SER A 247 15.78 40.14 -6.43
N GLN A 248 14.92 39.47 -5.67
CA GLN A 248 15.29 38.30 -4.87
C GLN A 248 15.77 37.15 -5.78
N PRO A 249 16.92 36.50 -5.50
CA PRO A 249 17.21 35.19 -6.03
C PRO A 249 16.82 34.14 -4.98
N ALA A 250 15.69 33.47 -5.18
CA ALA A 250 15.29 32.32 -4.36
C ALA A 250 15.30 31.07 -5.25
N SER A 251 16.44 30.37 -5.36
CA SER A 251 16.51 28.92 -5.65
C SER A 251 17.91 28.37 -6.00
N SER A 252 18.97 29.18 -6.15
CA SER A 252 20.23 28.68 -6.70
C SER A 252 21.17 27.95 -5.71
N ASP A 253 20.91 28.01 -4.40
CA ASP A 253 21.91 27.63 -3.37
C ASP A 253 21.54 26.39 -2.53
N LEU A 254 20.47 25.68 -2.89
CA LEU A 254 20.04 24.47 -2.16
C LEU A 254 20.30 23.22 -2.99
N GLU A 255 21.32 22.46 -2.61
CA GLU A 255 21.64 21.16 -3.21
C GLU A 255 20.45 20.19 -3.05
N ILE A 256 19.94 19.74 -4.19
CA ILE A 256 18.92 18.69 -4.32
C ILE A 256 19.52 17.61 -5.21
N PRO A 257 19.81 16.42 -4.65
CA PRO A 257 20.30 15.30 -5.44
C PRO A 257 19.29 14.91 -6.52
N GLY A 258 19.77 14.60 -7.72
CA GLY A 258 18.93 14.12 -8.83
C GLY A 258 18.30 15.22 -9.71
N GLY A 259 18.68 16.49 -9.52
CA GLY A 259 18.38 17.58 -10.45
C GLY A 259 16.91 18.03 -10.47
N GLY A 260 16.11 17.64 -9.47
CA GLY A 260 14.72 18.06 -9.38
C GLY A 260 14.59 19.56 -9.10
N LYS A 261 13.94 20.31 -10.00
CA LYS A 261 13.61 21.73 -9.74
C LYS A 261 12.46 21.81 -8.74
N VAL A 262 12.59 22.64 -7.72
CA VAL A 262 11.49 22.92 -6.78
C VAL A 262 10.37 23.64 -7.54
N PRO A 263 9.15 23.09 -7.59
CA PRO A 263 8.03 23.77 -8.25
C PRO A 263 7.70 25.09 -7.55
N VAL A 264 7.58 26.16 -8.34
CA VAL A 264 7.28 27.51 -7.86
C VAL A 264 5.94 27.52 -7.10
N GLY A 265 5.91 28.16 -5.92
CA GLY A 265 4.69 28.34 -5.12
C GLY A 265 4.32 27.20 -4.16
N VAL A 266 5.12 26.13 -4.08
CA VAL A 266 4.87 25.03 -3.13
C VAL A 266 5.44 25.35 -1.74
N LYS A 267 4.60 25.22 -0.71
CA LYS A 267 5.01 25.30 0.69
C LYS A 267 5.19 23.90 1.27
N PHE A 268 6.40 23.60 1.73
CA PHE A 268 6.71 22.36 2.46
C PHE A 268 6.45 22.55 3.96
N LYS A 269 6.10 21.46 4.66
CA LYS A 269 5.82 21.51 6.11
C LYS A 269 7.03 21.95 6.93
N LYS A 270 8.22 21.47 6.56
CA LYS A 270 9.50 21.97 7.06
C LYS A 270 10.17 22.74 5.91
N PRO A 271 10.86 23.87 6.17
CA PRO A 271 11.57 24.59 5.13
C PRO A 271 12.71 23.72 4.59
N LEU A 272 12.87 23.67 3.25
CA LEU A 272 13.89 22.85 2.58
C LEU A 272 15.31 23.13 3.08
N LYS A 273 15.59 24.35 3.54
CA LYS A 273 16.89 24.76 4.10
C LYS A 273 17.32 23.92 5.30
N ASN A 274 16.37 23.46 6.12
CA ASN A 274 16.66 22.73 7.36
C ASN A 274 16.69 21.20 7.16
N MET A 275 16.47 20.73 5.93
CA MET A 275 16.46 19.30 5.59
C MET A 275 17.81 18.86 5.05
N THR A 276 18.12 17.57 5.23
CA THR A 276 19.28 16.95 4.57
C THR A 276 19.07 16.89 3.05
N PRO A 277 20.13 16.80 2.23
CA PRO A 277 19.98 16.74 0.77
C PRO A 277 19.02 15.64 0.29
N HIS A 278 19.12 14.44 0.88
CA HIS A 278 18.24 13.30 0.58
C HIS A 278 16.80 13.52 1.05
N GLU A 279 16.58 14.16 2.19
CA GLU A 279 15.23 14.53 2.64
C GLU A 279 14.55 15.50 1.68
N ARG A 280 15.30 16.43 1.06
CA ARG A 280 14.76 17.36 0.06
C ARG A 280 14.34 16.64 -1.21
N GLU A 281 15.18 15.73 -1.71
CA GLU A 281 14.84 14.88 -2.86
C GLU A 281 13.59 14.06 -2.57
N LEU A 282 13.52 13.45 -1.39
CA LEU A 282 12.38 12.66 -0.96
C LEU A 282 11.07 13.46 -0.93
N GLU A 283 11.07 14.68 -0.38
CA GLU A 283 9.89 15.54 -0.33
C GLU A 283 9.40 15.94 -1.74
N LEU A 284 10.32 16.15 -2.69
CA LEU A 284 9.97 16.41 -4.08
C LEU A 284 9.33 15.19 -4.74
N GLN A 285 9.86 14.00 -4.50
CA GLN A 285 9.30 12.75 -5.02
C GLN A 285 7.91 12.47 -4.45
N VAL A 286 7.73 12.65 -3.13
CA VAL A 286 6.41 12.53 -2.48
C VAL A 286 5.41 13.50 -3.11
N LEU A 287 5.83 14.73 -3.39
CA LEU A 287 4.96 15.72 -4.01
C LEU A 287 4.60 15.35 -5.46
N GLN A 288 5.55 14.85 -6.24
CA GLN A 288 5.30 14.37 -7.60
C GLN A 288 4.27 13.23 -7.58
N GLN A 289 4.44 12.25 -6.69
CA GLN A 289 3.48 11.15 -6.53
C GLN A 289 2.10 11.61 -6.07
N LYS A 290 2.03 12.56 -5.15
CA LYS A 290 0.74 13.15 -4.73
C LYS A 290 0.00 13.81 -5.89
N ARG A 291 0.70 14.50 -6.79
CA ARG A 291 0.07 15.08 -7.99
C ARG A 291 -0.41 14.00 -8.97
N ALA A 292 0.39 12.95 -9.17
CA ALA A 292 -0.02 11.81 -10.00
C ALA A 292 -1.31 11.17 -9.44
N GLN A 293 -1.38 10.96 -8.12
CA GLN A 293 -2.57 10.44 -7.44
C GLN A 293 -3.78 11.37 -7.53
N GLN A 294 -3.58 12.68 -7.39
CA GLN A 294 -4.66 13.65 -7.59
C GLN A 294 -5.18 13.62 -9.04
N GLY A 295 -4.32 13.40 -10.03
CA GLY A 295 -4.73 13.21 -11.41
C GLY A 295 -5.65 11.99 -11.58
N ILE A 296 -5.27 10.86 -11.00
CA ILE A 296 -6.08 9.63 -11.02
C ILE A 296 -7.42 9.85 -10.31
N TYR A 297 -7.42 10.51 -9.15
CA TYR A 297 -8.64 10.89 -8.43
C TYR A 297 -9.59 11.67 -9.34
N LEU A 298 -9.10 12.73 -9.98
CA LEU A 298 -9.89 13.60 -10.85
C LEU A 298 -10.42 12.86 -12.08
N GLN A 299 -9.69 11.86 -12.58
CA GLN A 299 -10.15 11.03 -13.69
C GLN A 299 -11.36 10.16 -13.30
N GLU A 300 -11.33 9.56 -12.10
CA GLU A 300 -12.41 8.70 -11.61
C GLU A 300 -13.65 9.50 -11.18
N VAL A 301 -13.48 10.58 -10.42
CA VAL A 301 -14.63 11.36 -9.93
C VAL A 301 -15.10 12.44 -10.89
N GLY A 302 -14.29 12.77 -11.89
CA GLY A 302 -14.56 13.85 -12.85
C GLY A 302 -15.93 13.75 -13.54
N PRO A 303 -16.31 12.58 -14.09
CA PRO A 303 -17.62 12.40 -14.71
C PRO A 303 -18.79 12.60 -13.75
N VAL A 304 -18.66 12.09 -12.52
CA VAL A 304 -19.70 12.25 -11.47
C VAL A 304 -19.84 13.71 -11.09
N LEU A 305 -18.72 14.40 -10.86
CA LEU A 305 -18.69 15.82 -10.52
C LEU A 305 -19.30 16.69 -11.63
N GLN A 306 -19.00 16.38 -12.90
CA GLN A 306 -19.58 17.06 -14.04
C GLN A 306 -21.09 16.82 -14.13
N ALA A 307 -21.55 15.59 -13.92
CA ALA A 307 -22.98 15.27 -13.94
C ALA A 307 -23.73 15.99 -12.81
N GLU A 308 -23.16 16.06 -11.60
CA GLU A 308 -23.75 16.81 -10.48
C GLU A 308 -23.79 18.31 -10.75
N ASN A 309 -22.71 18.90 -11.29
CA ASN A 309 -22.67 20.32 -11.65
C ASN A 309 -23.73 20.65 -12.71
N GLN A 310 -23.84 19.83 -13.77
CA GLN A 310 -24.88 20.00 -14.79
C GLN A 310 -26.29 19.87 -14.18
N ALA A 311 -26.50 18.94 -13.24
CA ALA A 311 -27.77 18.82 -12.54
C ALA A 311 -28.07 20.04 -11.65
N ARG A 312 -27.05 20.60 -10.98
CA ARG A 312 -27.17 21.86 -10.21
C ARG A 312 -27.50 23.04 -11.11
N ASP A 313 -26.83 23.17 -12.25
CA ASP A 313 -27.08 24.25 -13.20
C ASP A 313 -28.48 24.17 -13.79
N LYS A 314 -28.95 22.97 -14.16
CA LYS A 314 -30.35 22.77 -14.57
C LYS A 314 -31.35 23.14 -13.48
N ARG A 315 -31.05 22.89 -12.20
CA ARG A 315 -31.89 23.33 -11.07
C ARG A 315 -31.85 24.86 -10.93
N ARG A 316 -30.68 25.47 -11.06
CA ARG A 316 -30.50 26.94 -11.06
C ARG A 316 -31.30 27.60 -12.16
N GLU A 317 -31.21 27.10 -13.39
CA GLU A 317 -31.97 27.60 -14.53
C GLU A 317 -33.47 27.53 -14.27
N LYS A 318 -33.99 26.37 -13.85
CA LYS A 318 -35.41 26.20 -13.52
C LYS A 318 -35.87 27.14 -12.41
N LEU A 319 -35.11 27.24 -11.32
CA LEU A 319 -35.48 28.10 -10.19
C LEU A 319 -35.33 29.58 -10.51
N SER A 320 -34.34 29.97 -11.33
CA SER A 320 -34.18 31.34 -11.81
C SER A 320 -35.29 31.75 -12.78
N GLY A 321 -35.81 30.81 -13.59
CA GLY A 321 -36.96 31.04 -14.46
C GLY A 321 -38.27 31.19 -13.69
N TRP A 322 -38.42 30.54 -12.53
CA TRP A 322 -39.64 30.62 -11.70
C TRP A 322 -39.63 31.76 -10.68
N PHE A 323 -38.48 32.06 -10.07
CA PHE A 323 -38.40 32.98 -8.93
C PHE A 323 -37.54 34.22 -9.21
N GLY A 324 -37.02 34.36 -10.43
CA GLY A 324 -36.06 35.41 -10.78
C GLY A 324 -34.62 35.05 -10.38
N GLU A 325 -33.65 35.72 -11.02
CA GLU A 325 -32.24 35.34 -10.98
C GLU A 325 -31.61 35.36 -9.59
N THR A 326 -31.99 36.32 -8.75
CA THR A 326 -31.43 36.52 -7.41
C THR A 326 -31.91 35.47 -6.41
N ILE A 327 -33.20 35.11 -6.46
CA ILE A 327 -33.80 34.09 -5.57
C ILE A 327 -33.46 32.69 -6.08
N GLY A 328 -33.48 32.48 -7.40
CA GLY A 328 -33.11 31.20 -8.02
C GLY A 328 -31.66 30.78 -7.76
N LYS A 329 -30.71 31.73 -7.71
CA LYS A 329 -29.31 31.45 -7.32
C LYS A 329 -29.15 31.09 -5.85
N PHE A 330 -30.00 31.62 -4.97
CA PHE A 330 -29.94 31.35 -3.53
C PHE A 330 -30.53 29.98 -3.17
N LEU A 331 -31.54 29.52 -3.92
CA LEU A 331 -32.26 28.27 -3.64
C LEU A 331 -31.62 26.99 -4.23
N ALA A 332 -30.48 27.07 -4.93
CA ALA A 332 -29.94 26.00 -5.79
C ALA A 332 -28.46 25.63 -5.57
#